data_AF-A0A9E5EIT9-F1
#
_entry.id   AF-A0A9E5EIT9-F1
#
_cell.length_a   1.000
_cell.length_b   1.000
_cell.length_c   1.000
_cell.angle_alpha   90.00
_cell.angle_beta   90.00
_cell.angle_gamma   90.00
#
_symmetry.space_group_name_H-M   'P 1'
#
loop_
_entity.id
_entity.type
_entity.pdbx_description
1 polymer ?
#
loop_
_entity_poly.entity_id
_entity_poly.type
_entity_poly.pdbx_seq_one_letter_code
_entity_poly.pdbx_strand_id
1 'polypeptide(L)'
;MFGVLKVHGEDVLRLKNGEILNGQAIKFDEGSMTLTFKFAQGTLGYPSADLAEVRLEERTGVPEGREAYAKGNWEEVVKQWKSTVDTLLGVDCPWVLECAGGLGQAYLALGKVADAETLFGKMKKFYTQGPAALRASVGLAEATSSRDAGALLEKLKEMEGQLKESLRPMRADREALAEFYFARGGAYEKKGDEKKALEDFIRVGALYPEPLSLGQRADQKAEALRKANKDLVTE
;
A
#
# COMPACT_ATOMS: atom_id res chain seq x y z
N MET A 1 21.50 36.09 -10.77
CA MET A 1 21.77 34.70 -10.32
C MET A 1 21.36 34.63 -8.85
N PHE A 2 20.10 34.32 -8.58
CA PHE A 2 19.59 34.18 -7.21
C PHE A 2 19.70 32.71 -6.83
N GLY A 3 20.60 32.40 -5.90
CA GLY A 3 20.69 31.09 -5.29
C GLY A 3 19.42 30.85 -4.46
N VAL A 4 18.57 29.96 -4.93
CA VAL A 4 17.50 29.39 -4.09
C VAL A 4 18.21 28.49 -3.09
N LEU A 5 18.39 28.98 -1.87
CA LEU A 5 18.66 28.12 -0.72
C LEU A 5 17.49 27.14 -0.63
N LYS A 6 17.76 25.89 -1.00
CA LYS A 6 16.85 24.77 -0.75
C LYS A 6 16.75 24.64 0.76
N VAL A 7 15.67 25.15 1.34
CA VAL A 7 15.30 24.82 2.72
C VAL A 7 14.95 23.33 2.69
N HIS A 8 15.83 22.48 3.22
CA HIS A 8 15.51 21.08 3.42
C HIS A 8 14.39 20.99 4.46
N GLY A 9 13.25 20.36 4.11
CA GLY A 9 12.23 19.93 5.08
C GLY A 9 10.82 20.53 4.95
N GLU A 10 10.45 21.18 3.85
CA GLU A 10 9.07 21.68 3.64
C GLU A 10 8.30 20.81 2.64
N ASP A 11 7.05 20.50 2.99
CA ASP A 11 6.08 19.93 2.07
C ASP A 11 5.61 20.98 1.06
N VAL A 12 5.12 20.52 -0.09
CA VAL A 12 4.63 21.37 -1.17
C VAL A 12 3.20 21.00 -1.55
N LEU A 13 2.31 21.98 -1.56
CA LEU A 13 0.99 21.87 -2.17
C LEU A 13 0.97 22.64 -3.48
N ARG A 14 0.51 21.99 -4.55
CA ARG A 14 0.05 22.68 -5.76
C ARG A 14 -1.46 22.64 -5.80
N LEU A 15 -2.09 23.79 -5.88
CA LEU A 15 -3.53 23.93 -6.04
C LEU A 15 -3.92 23.90 -7.53
N LYS A 16 -5.18 23.56 -7.82
CA LYS A 16 -5.71 23.52 -9.21
C LYS A 16 -5.76 24.90 -9.87
N ASN A 17 -5.77 25.97 -9.10
CA ASN A 17 -5.65 27.34 -9.59
C ASN A 17 -4.20 27.70 -10.01
N GLY A 18 -3.23 26.79 -9.84
CA GLY A 18 -1.82 26.98 -10.18
C GLY A 18 -0.94 27.50 -9.04
N GLU A 19 -1.52 27.86 -7.89
CA GLU A 19 -0.78 28.33 -6.73
C GLU A 19 0.09 27.21 -6.14
N ILE A 20 1.31 27.56 -5.72
CA ILE A 20 2.27 26.66 -5.08
C ILE A 20 2.58 27.19 -3.69
N LEU A 21 2.36 26.34 -2.70
CA LEU A 21 2.49 26.66 -1.28
C LEU A 21 3.55 25.74 -0.66
N ASN A 22 4.43 26.31 0.17
CA ASN A 22 5.43 25.56 0.92
C ASN A 22 5.11 25.67 2.43
N GLY A 23 5.25 24.58 3.16
CA GLY A 23 4.85 24.49 4.56
C GLY A 23 4.88 23.06 5.05
N GLN A 24 3.99 22.70 5.99
CA GLN A 24 3.96 21.36 6.56
C GLN A 24 2.54 20.81 6.64
N ALA A 25 2.28 19.66 6.01
CA ALA A 25 1.05 18.90 6.15
C ALA A 25 0.96 18.31 7.56
N ILE A 26 -0.13 18.64 8.25
CA ILE A 26 -0.38 18.24 9.63
C ILE A 26 -1.34 17.07 9.70
N LYS A 27 -2.50 17.19 9.04
CA LYS A 27 -3.57 16.19 9.12
C LYS A 27 -4.51 16.28 7.92
N PHE A 28 -4.90 15.13 7.39
CA PHE A 28 -6.07 14.98 6.55
C PHE A 28 -7.30 14.69 7.41
N ASP A 29 -8.33 15.53 7.29
CA ASP A 29 -9.57 15.38 8.01
C ASP A 29 -10.62 14.68 7.15
N GLU A 30 -11.03 13.47 7.55
CA GLU A 30 -12.00 12.65 6.83
C GLU A 30 -13.39 13.30 6.73
N GLY A 31 -13.81 14.06 7.75
CA GLY A 31 -15.16 14.62 7.80
C GLY A 31 -15.35 15.79 6.84
N SER A 32 -14.34 16.66 6.78
CA SER A 32 -14.33 17.83 5.89
C SER A 32 -13.62 17.59 4.56
N MET A 33 -12.92 16.45 4.40
CA MET A 33 -12.07 16.13 3.25
C MET A 33 -11.01 17.21 2.98
N THR A 34 -10.42 17.74 4.06
CA THR A 34 -9.43 18.83 4.00
C THR A 34 -8.07 18.41 4.52
N LEU A 35 -7.02 18.89 3.87
CA LEU A 35 -5.64 18.78 4.35
C LEU A 35 -5.28 20.06 5.11
N THR A 36 -4.99 19.92 6.40
CA THR A 36 -4.47 21.02 7.22
C THR A 36 -2.98 21.18 6.95
N PHE A 37 -2.59 22.40 6.60
CA PHE A 37 -1.23 22.78 6.28
C PHE A 37 -0.78 23.92 7.19
N LYS A 38 0.42 23.79 7.76
CA LYS A 38 1.03 24.75 8.67
C LYS A 38 2.07 25.60 7.94
N PHE A 39 1.99 26.90 8.17
CA PHE A 39 2.92 27.94 7.72
C PHE A 39 3.51 28.65 8.94
N ALA A 40 4.43 29.59 8.70
CA ALA A 40 5.02 30.40 9.77
C ALA A 40 3.96 31.23 10.54
N GLN A 41 2.92 31.71 9.85
CA GLN A 41 1.89 32.59 10.41
C GLN A 41 0.65 31.85 10.96
N GLY A 42 0.56 30.53 10.83
CA GLY A 42 -0.60 29.75 11.30
C GLY A 42 -0.88 28.51 10.46
N THR A 43 -2.10 27.98 10.57
CA THR A 43 -2.56 26.80 9.82
C THR A 43 -3.75 27.15 8.94
N LEU A 44 -3.79 26.58 7.73
CA LEU A 44 -4.94 26.67 6.83
C LEU A 44 -5.36 25.29 6.36
N GLY A 45 -6.66 25.06 6.20
CA GLY A 45 -7.22 23.84 5.63
C GLY A 45 -7.45 23.99 4.14
N TYR A 46 -7.04 23.01 3.35
CA TYR A 46 -7.21 22.97 1.91
C TYR A 46 -8.11 21.79 1.53
N PRO A 47 -9.29 22.02 0.91
CA PRO A 47 -10.13 20.93 0.43
C PRO A 47 -9.37 20.05 -0.57
N SER A 48 -9.48 18.73 -0.43
CA SER A 48 -8.90 17.75 -1.37
C SER A 48 -9.29 18.02 -2.83
N ALA A 49 -10.50 18.52 -3.05
CA ALA A 49 -11.00 18.88 -4.37
C ALA A 49 -10.21 20.03 -5.04
N ASP A 50 -9.50 20.86 -4.26
CA ASP A 50 -8.72 22.00 -4.75
C ASP A 50 -7.24 21.64 -4.95
N LEU A 51 -6.80 20.49 -4.42
CA LEU A 51 -5.43 20.01 -4.54
C LEU A 51 -5.19 19.43 -5.93
N ALA A 52 -4.14 19.90 -6.60
CA ALA A 52 -3.65 19.32 -7.86
C ALA A 52 -2.50 18.33 -7.62
N GLU A 53 -1.60 18.65 -6.69
CA GLU A 53 -0.47 17.79 -6.33
C GLU A 53 -0.08 18.06 -4.87
N VAL A 54 0.25 16.99 -4.14
CA VAL A 54 0.79 17.07 -2.78
C VAL A 54 2.12 16.33 -2.75
N ARG A 55 3.21 17.05 -2.47
CA ARG A 55 4.53 16.44 -2.23
C ARG A 55 4.86 16.60 -0.77
N LEU A 56 5.00 15.49 -0.09
CA LEU A 56 5.38 15.49 1.32
C LEU A 56 6.82 15.01 1.46
N GLU A 57 7.58 15.72 2.27
CA GLU A 57 8.83 15.20 2.81
C GLU A 57 8.53 13.98 3.67
N GLU A 58 9.36 12.96 3.53
CA GLU A 58 9.17 11.70 4.22
C GLU A 58 9.28 11.90 5.74
N ARG A 59 8.31 11.34 6.48
CA ARG A 59 8.24 11.50 7.95
C ARG A 59 9.22 10.56 8.65
N THR A 60 9.70 11.00 9.81
CA THR A 60 10.47 10.16 10.74
C THR A 60 9.70 8.88 11.06
N GLY A 61 10.38 7.73 11.12
CA GLY A 61 9.76 6.42 11.33
C GLY A 61 9.39 5.70 10.03
N VAL A 62 9.24 6.41 8.91
CA VAL A 62 8.95 5.75 7.62
C VAL A 62 10.10 4.82 7.19
N PRO A 63 11.37 5.24 7.20
CA PRO A 63 12.50 4.36 6.90
C PRO A 63 12.59 3.14 7.83
N GLU A 64 12.45 3.35 9.13
CA GLU A 64 12.52 2.29 10.16
C GLU A 64 11.38 1.28 9.98
N GLY A 65 10.18 1.77 9.66
CA GLY A 65 9.05 0.91 9.35
C GLY A 65 9.25 0.11 8.06
N ARG A 66 9.93 0.66 7.04
CA ARG A 66 10.29 -0.11 5.82
C ARG A 66 11.27 -1.23 6.15
N GLU A 67 12.26 -0.94 6.99
CA GLU A 67 13.21 -1.96 7.45
C GLU A 67 12.51 -3.07 8.25
N ALA A 68 11.59 -2.69 9.14
CA ALA A 68 10.76 -3.64 9.87
C ALA A 68 9.87 -4.47 8.92
N TYR A 69 9.27 -3.83 7.92
CA TYR A 69 8.43 -4.47 6.90
C TYR A 69 9.22 -5.50 6.08
N ALA A 70 10.44 -5.16 5.67
CA ALA A 70 11.39 -6.07 5.02
C ALA A 70 11.70 -7.31 5.85
N LYS A 71 11.82 -7.15 7.17
CA LYS A 71 12.13 -8.25 8.11
C LYS A 71 10.90 -9.03 8.56
N GLY A 72 9.70 -8.65 8.12
CA GLY A 72 8.44 -9.22 8.62
C GLY A 72 8.18 -8.94 10.11
N ASN A 73 8.79 -7.88 10.67
CA ASN A 73 8.56 -7.44 12.04
C ASN A 73 7.31 -6.54 12.08
N TRP A 74 6.14 -7.17 12.06
CA TRP A 74 4.86 -6.48 11.91
C TRP A 74 4.51 -5.56 13.09
N GLU A 75 4.95 -5.89 14.31
CA GLU A 75 4.75 -5.04 15.48
C GLU A 75 5.49 -3.71 15.34
N GLU A 76 6.74 -3.74 14.88
CA GLU A 76 7.52 -2.52 14.66
C GLU A 76 6.98 -1.73 13.46
N VAL A 77 6.49 -2.40 12.40
CA VAL A 77 5.76 -1.73 11.31
C VAL A 77 4.58 -0.92 11.85
N VAL A 78 3.73 -1.54 12.68
CA VAL A 78 2.58 -0.87 13.29
C VAL A 78 3.05 0.32 14.13
N LYS A 79 4.07 0.13 14.97
CA LYS A 79 4.61 1.19 15.83
C LYS A 79 5.10 2.39 15.03
N GLN A 80 5.80 2.16 13.93
CA GLN A 80 6.43 3.23 13.14
C GLN A 80 5.47 3.93 12.19
N TRP A 81 4.57 3.21 11.52
CA TRP A 81 3.73 3.78 10.47
C TRP A 81 2.35 4.25 10.95
N LYS A 82 1.84 3.74 12.08
CA LYS A 82 0.47 4.03 12.50
C LYS A 82 0.18 5.52 12.65
N SER A 83 1.03 6.27 13.36
CA SER A 83 0.82 7.70 13.58
C SER A 83 0.71 8.48 12.26
N THR A 84 1.60 8.16 11.32
CA THR A 84 1.65 8.84 10.03
C THR A 84 0.45 8.48 9.15
N VAL A 85 0.00 7.22 9.16
CA VAL A 85 -1.22 6.80 8.47
C VAL A 85 -2.46 7.42 9.11
N ASP A 86 -2.58 7.41 10.44
CA ASP A 86 -3.72 8.01 11.16
C ASP A 86 -3.87 9.51 10.85
N THR A 87 -2.76 10.21 10.58
CA THR A 87 -2.76 11.65 10.33
C THR A 87 -2.90 12.01 8.87
N LEU A 88 -2.33 11.24 7.94
CA LEU A 88 -2.23 11.64 6.53
C LEU A 88 -2.99 10.73 5.55
N LEU A 89 -3.68 9.69 6.04
CA LEU A 89 -4.53 8.87 5.20
C LEU A 89 -5.61 9.72 4.49
N GLY A 90 -5.61 9.69 3.16
CA GLY A 90 -6.42 10.51 2.28
C GLY A 90 -5.59 11.45 1.40
N VAL A 91 -4.31 11.66 1.73
CA VAL A 91 -3.37 12.39 0.87
C VAL A 91 -2.79 11.47 -0.20
N ASP A 92 -2.92 11.86 -1.46
CA ASP A 92 -2.27 11.19 -2.60
C ASP A 92 -0.77 11.48 -2.62
N CYS A 93 -0.04 10.78 -1.75
CA CYS A 93 1.41 10.85 -1.63
C CYS A 93 1.98 9.42 -1.63
N PRO A 94 2.96 9.10 -2.50
CA PRO A 94 3.43 7.73 -2.69
C PRO A 94 3.83 7.00 -1.40
N TRP A 95 4.61 7.65 -0.53
CA TRP A 95 5.07 7.00 0.70
C TRP A 95 3.95 6.88 1.75
N VAL A 96 2.93 7.76 1.74
CA VAL A 96 1.75 7.63 2.62
C VAL A 96 0.93 6.41 2.22
N LEU A 97 0.74 6.21 0.91
CA LEU A 97 0.04 5.06 0.35
C LEU A 97 0.77 3.74 0.62
N GLU A 98 2.10 3.75 0.52
CA GLU A 98 2.99 2.64 0.91
C GLU A 98 2.76 2.29 2.40
N CYS A 99 2.88 3.26 3.30
CA CYS A 99 2.66 3.04 4.73
C CYS A 99 1.25 2.54 5.03
N ALA A 100 0.22 3.08 4.37
CA ALA A 100 -1.17 2.67 4.60
C ALA A 100 -1.42 1.22 4.17
N GLY A 101 -0.98 0.83 2.97
CA GLY A 101 -1.08 -0.55 2.49
C GLY A 101 -0.29 -1.51 3.37
N GLY A 102 0.96 -1.16 3.66
CA GLY A 102 1.84 -1.97 4.49
C GLY A 102 1.37 -2.10 5.95
N LEU A 103 0.79 -1.06 6.53
CA LEU A 103 0.16 -1.11 7.86
C LEU A 103 -1.06 -2.04 7.86
N GLY A 104 -1.90 -2.00 6.82
CA GLY A 104 -3.02 -2.93 6.67
C GLY A 104 -2.56 -4.38 6.55
N GLN A 105 -1.50 -4.63 5.80
CA GLN A 105 -0.87 -5.95 5.70
C GLN A 105 -0.26 -6.42 7.04
N ALA A 106 0.37 -5.52 7.79
CA ALA A 106 0.87 -5.82 9.13
C ALA A 106 -0.28 -6.18 10.10
N TYR A 107 -1.42 -5.47 10.02
CA TYR A 107 -2.61 -5.83 10.79
C TYR A 107 -3.13 -7.22 10.43
N LEU A 108 -3.21 -7.58 9.14
CA LEU A 108 -3.59 -8.93 8.72
C LEU A 108 -2.62 -9.99 9.25
N ALA A 109 -1.31 -9.75 9.15
CA ALA A 109 -0.28 -10.69 9.61
C ALA A 109 -0.32 -10.90 11.13
N LEU A 110 -0.68 -9.87 11.90
CA LEU A 110 -0.87 -9.93 13.35
C LEU A 110 -2.25 -10.48 13.77
N GLY A 111 -3.11 -10.86 12.83
CA GLY A 111 -4.48 -11.30 13.12
C GLY A 111 -5.42 -10.19 13.58
N LYS A 112 -5.02 -8.92 13.46
CA LYS A 112 -5.82 -7.73 13.79
C LYS A 112 -6.77 -7.39 12.64
N VAL A 113 -7.65 -8.35 12.30
CA VAL A 113 -8.52 -8.29 11.12
C VAL A 113 -9.43 -7.07 11.13
N ALA A 114 -10.00 -6.70 12.28
CA ALA A 114 -10.88 -5.53 12.40
C ALA A 114 -10.15 -4.20 12.11
N ASP A 115 -8.90 -4.08 12.53
CA ASP A 115 -8.07 -2.91 12.26
C ASP A 115 -7.72 -2.83 10.76
N ALA A 116 -7.38 -3.97 10.15
CA ALA A 116 -7.13 -4.07 8.71
C ALA A 116 -8.37 -3.70 7.89
N GLU A 117 -9.54 -4.25 8.22
CA GLU A 117 -10.80 -3.95 7.54
C GLU A 117 -11.15 -2.46 7.64
N THR A 118 -10.99 -1.87 8.82
CA THR A 118 -11.22 -0.44 9.04
C THR A 118 -10.28 0.41 8.17
N LEU A 119 -8.98 0.09 8.16
CA LEU A 119 -7.98 0.83 7.41
C LEU A 119 -8.20 0.71 5.90
N PHE A 120 -8.35 -0.49 5.37
CA PHE A 120 -8.58 -0.69 3.94
C PHE A 120 -9.95 -0.14 3.50
N GLY A 121 -10.96 -0.16 4.38
CA GLY A 121 -12.24 0.52 4.17
C GLY A 121 -12.06 2.02 3.97
N LYS A 122 -11.27 2.68 4.84
CA LYS A 122 -10.92 4.09 4.68
C LYS A 122 -10.11 4.34 3.41
N MET A 123 -9.12 3.51 3.10
CA MET A 123 -8.35 3.62 1.86
C MET A 123 -9.27 3.56 0.64
N LYS A 124 -10.22 2.61 0.59
CA LYS A 124 -11.19 2.49 -0.52
C LYS A 124 -12.11 3.70 -0.63
N LYS A 125 -12.45 4.34 0.48
CA LYS A 125 -13.25 5.57 0.51
C LYS A 125 -12.48 6.77 -0.05
N PHE A 126 -11.20 6.93 0.31
CA PHE A 126 -10.40 8.07 -0.13
C PHE A 126 -9.81 7.90 -1.53
N TYR A 127 -9.46 6.68 -1.90
CA TYR A 127 -8.82 6.36 -3.17
C TYR A 127 -9.77 5.49 -3.99
N THR A 128 -10.55 6.15 -4.85
CA THR A 128 -11.62 5.50 -5.62
C THR A 128 -11.14 4.80 -6.89
N GLN A 129 -9.92 5.11 -7.33
CA GLN A 129 -9.32 4.57 -8.56
C GLN A 129 -7.80 4.46 -8.46
N GLY A 130 -7.21 3.72 -9.40
CA GLY A 130 -5.76 3.53 -9.49
C GLY A 130 -5.22 2.50 -8.49
N PRO A 131 -3.89 2.41 -8.32
CA PRO A 131 -3.26 1.33 -7.57
C PRO A 131 -3.64 1.28 -6.11
N ALA A 132 -3.82 2.44 -5.47
CA ALA A 132 -4.25 2.52 -4.07
C ALA A 132 -5.66 1.93 -3.88
N ALA A 133 -6.57 2.14 -4.84
CA ALA A 133 -7.92 1.59 -4.80
C ALA A 133 -7.94 0.07 -4.97
N LEU A 134 -7.08 -0.45 -5.87
CA LEU A 134 -6.89 -1.89 -6.06
C LEU A 134 -6.34 -2.53 -4.79
N ARG A 135 -5.23 -2.00 -4.24
CA ARG A 135 -4.62 -2.43 -2.98
C ARG A 135 -5.64 -2.43 -1.82
N ALA A 136 -6.44 -1.38 -1.70
CA ALA A 136 -7.50 -1.31 -0.69
C ALA A 136 -8.57 -2.42 -0.89
N SER A 137 -8.93 -2.70 -2.14
CA SER A 137 -9.91 -3.74 -2.46
C SER A 137 -9.38 -5.14 -2.18
N VAL A 138 -8.13 -5.43 -2.55
CA VAL A 138 -7.43 -6.69 -2.23
C VAL A 138 -7.35 -6.87 -0.72
N GLY A 139 -6.86 -5.87 0.01
CA GLY A 139 -6.74 -5.92 1.47
C GLY A 139 -8.08 -6.13 2.18
N LEU A 140 -9.17 -5.51 1.70
CA LEU A 140 -10.53 -5.78 2.20
C LEU A 140 -10.99 -7.21 1.90
N ALA A 141 -10.70 -7.75 0.72
CA ALA A 141 -11.04 -9.13 0.38
C ALA A 141 -10.30 -10.11 1.31
N GLU A 142 -9.00 -9.89 1.55
CA GLU A 142 -8.23 -10.68 2.51
C GLU A 142 -8.79 -10.56 3.94
N ALA A 143 -9.05 -9.35 4.42
CA ALA A 143 -9.61 -9.13 5.76
C ALA A 143 -10.95 -9.86 5.96
N THR A 144 -11.83 -9.81 4.95
CA THR A 144 -13.20 -10.31 5.07
C THR A 144 -13.38 -11.77 4.65
N SER A 145 -12.45 -12.34 3.88
CA SER A 145 -12.62 -13.68 3.28
C SER A 145 -11.41 -14.59 3.38
N SER A 146 -10.32 -14.22 4.08
CA SER A 146 -9.12 -15.06 4.20
C SER A 146 -9.34 -16.46 4.81
N ARG A 147 -10.44 -16.70 5.53
CA ARG A 147 -10.82 -18.02 6.07
C ARG A 147 -11.53 -18.93 5.06
N ASP A 148 -12.08 -18.36 3.99
CA ASP A 148 -12.74 -19.08 2.90
C ASP A 148 -11.97 -18.78 1.60
N ALA A 149 -11.07 -19.69 1.25
CA ALA A 149 -10.24 -19.56 0.06
C ALA A 149 -11.07 -19.44 -1.23
N GLY A 150 -12.24 -20.09 -1.30
CA GLY A 150 -13.13 -19.98 -2.46
C GLY A 150 -13.72 -18.58 -2.58
N ALA A 151 -14.27 -18.06 -1.48
CA ALA A 151 -14.83 -16.70 -1.45
C ALA A 151 -13.77 -15.63 -1.72
N LEU A 152 -12.54 -15.81 -1.21
CA LEU A 152 -11.42 -14.90 -1.50
C LEU A 152 -11.06 -14.92 -2.98
N LEU A 153 -10.94 -16.11 -3.60
CA LEU A 153 -10.63 -16.24 -5.02
C LEU A 153 -11.68 -15.59 -5.92
N GLU A 154 -12.98 -15.74 -5.62
CA GLU A 154 -14.03 -15.08 -6.42
C GLU A 154 -13.92 -13.55 -6.32
N LYS A 155 -13.70 -13.00 -5.12
CA LYS A 155 -13.47 -11.56 -4.94
C LYS A 155 -12.24 -11.07 -5.70
N LEU A 156 -11.13 -11.81 -5.65
CA LEU A 156 -9.92 -11.44 -6.38
C LEU A 156 -10.13 -11.53 -7.89
N LYS A 157 -10.84 -12.54 -8.38
CA LYS A 157 -11.19 -12.68 -9.80
C LYS A 157 -11.99 -11.49 -10.32
N GLU A 158 -12.93 -10.97 -9.54
CA GLU A 158 -13.69 -9.75 -9.89
C GLU A 158 -12.78 -8.51 -10.06
N MET A 159 -11.61 -8.50 -9.40
CA MET A 159 -10.63 -7.41 -9.47
C MET A 159 -9.61 -7.58 -10.60
N GLU A 160 -9.53 -8.74 -11.27
CA GLU A 160 -8.54 -8.99 -12.32
C GLU A 160 -8.63 -7.98 -13.47
N GLY A 161 -9.83 -7.52 -13.81
CA GLY A 161 -10.04 -6.50 -14.84
C GLY A 161 -9.51 -5.11 -14.47
N GLN A 162 -9.16 -4.88 -13.19
CA GLN A 162 -8.54 -3.63 -12.71
C GLN A 162 -7.01 -3.67 -12.80
N LEU A 163 -6.43 -4.85 -13.03
CA LEU A 163 -4.99 -5.03 -13.14
C LEU A 163 -4.50 -4.40 -14.43
N LYS A 164 -3.71 -3.33 -14.30
CA LYS A 164 -2.99 -2.74 -15.42
C LYS A 164 -1.59 -3.32 -15.47
N GLU A 165 -1.47 -4.53 -16.01
CA GLU A 165 -0.16 -5.12 -16.27
C GLU A 165 0.55 -4.33 -17.37
N SER A 166 1.78 -3.93 -17.09
CA SER A 166 2.66 -3.21 -18.01
C SER A 166 4.04 -3.81 -17.91
N LEU A 167 4.81 -3.78 -19.00
CA LEU A 167 6.21 -4.25 -18.99
C LEU A 167 7.08 -3.45 -18.00
N ARG A 168 6.68 -2.22 -17.67
CA ARG A 168 7.32 -1.36 -16.67
C ARG A 168 6.25 -0.59 -15.91
N PRO A 169 5.53 -1.22 -14.97
CA PRO A 169 4.50 -0.54 -14.20
C PRO A 169 5.14 0.55 -13.34
N MET A 170 4.40 1.61 -12.98
CA MET A 170 4.91 2.54 -11.97
C MET A 170 5.05 1.82 -10.63
N ARG A 171 5.82 2.38 -9.69
CA ARG A 171 6.05 1.73 -8.39
C ARG A 171 4.72 1.36 -7.71
N ALA A 172 3.78 2.29 -7.61
CA ALA A 172 2.49 2.04 -6.98
C ALA A 172 1.69 0.90 -7.67
N ASP A 173 1.74 0.82 -9.01
CA ASP A 173 1.12 -0.28 -9.75
C ASP A 173 1.77 -1.62 -9.39
N ARG A 174 3.11 -1.68 -9.34
CA ARG A 174 3.85 -2.90 -8.99
C ARG A 174 3.47 -3.40 -7.60
N GLU A 175 3.40 -2.52 -6.61
CA GLU A 175 3.07 -2.92 -5.25
C GLU A 175 1.63 -3.45 -5.15
N ALA A 176 0.67 -2.83 -5.85
CA ALA A 176 -0.72 -3.30 -5.88
C ALA A 176 -0.86 -4.65 -6.63
N LEU A 177 -0.14 -4.84 -7.74
CA LEU A 177 -0.08 -6.10 -8.47
C LEU A 177 0.56 -7.20 -7.62
N ALA A 178 1.65 -6.89 -6.93
CA ALA A 178 2.33 -7.82 -6.04
C ALA A 178 1.40 -8.30 -4.92
N GLU A 179 0.66 -7.38 -4.27
CA GLU A 179 -0.32 -7.74 -3.23
C GLU A 179 -1.46 -8.58 -3.79
N PHE A 180 -1.98 -8.24 -4.98
CA PHE A 180 -3.01 -9.02 -5.65
C PHE A 180 -2.56 -10.49 -5.86
N TYR A 181 -1.41 -10.69 -6.51
CA TYR A 181 -0.91 -12.03 -6.80
C TYR A 181 -0.50 -12.78 -5.55
N PHE A 182 0.05 -12.10 -4.55
CA PHE A 182 0.38 -12.72 -3.28
C PHE A 182 -0.89 -13.24 -2.56
N ALA A 183 -1.95 -12.42 -2.50
CA ALA A 183 -3.22 -12.82 -1.92
C ALA A 183 -3.87 -13.99 -2.67
N ARG A 184 -3.83 -13.95 -4.01
CA ARG A 184 -4.39 -15.01 -4.87
C ARG A 184 -3.61 -16.32 -4.74
N GLY A 185 -2.28 -16.25 -4.74
CA GLY A 185 -1.41 -17.41 -4.51
C GLY A 185 -1.65 -18.06 -3.14
N GLY A 186 -1.78 -17.25 -2.08
CA GLY A 186 -2.13 -17.75 -0.74
C GLY A 186 -3.52 -18.38 -0.68
N ALA A 187 -4.48 -17.89 -1.47
CA ALA A 187 -5.80 -18.49 -1.57
C ALA A 187 -5.77 -19.83 -2.34
N TYR A 188 -5.01 -19.92 -3.43
CA TYR A 188 -4.78 -21.19 -4.14
C TYR A 188 -4.06 -22.22 -3.27
N GLU A 189 -3.04 -21.81 -2.51
CA GLU A 189 -2.31 -22.66 -1.56
C GLU A 189 -3.29 -23.28 -0.54
N LYS A 190 -4.15 -22.44 0.08
CA LYS A 190 -5.18 -22.92 1.03
C LYS A 190 -6.21 -23.86 0.41
N LYS A 191 -6.47 -23.72 -0.89
CA LYS A 191 -7.38 -24.59 -1.66
C LYS A 191 -6.71 -25.90 -2.10
N GLY A 192 -5.39 -26.02 -1.94
CA GLY A 192 -4.60 -27.17 -2.41
C GLY A 192 -4.23 -27.10 -3.89
N ASP A 193 -4.43 -25.97 -4.56
CA ASP A 193 -4.02 -25.76 -5.96
C ASP A 193 -2.56 -25.25 -5.99
N GLU A 194 -1.63 -26.12 -5.61
CA GLU A 194 -0.20 -25.78 -5.43
C GLU A 194 0.44 -25.20 -6.69
N LYS A 195 -0.01 -25.64 -7.88
CA LYS A 195 0.53 -25.18 -9.16
C LYS A 195 0.21 -23.69 -9.37
N LYS A 196 -1.07 -23.31 -9.25
CA LYS A 196 -1.45 -21.89 -9.38
C LYS A 196 -0.90 -21.03 -8.26
N ALA A 197 -0.81 -21.58 -7.05
CA ALA A 197 -0.15 -20.90 -5.95
C ALA A 197 1.32 -20.57 -6.28
N LEU A 198 2.05 -21.55 -6.79
CA LEU A 198 3.45 -21.39 -7.18
C LEU A 198 3.60 -20.36 -8.31
N GLU A 199 2.75 -20.41 -9.35
CA GLU A 199 2.74 -19.44 -10.45
C GLU A 199 2.56 -18.01 -9.94
N ASP A 200 1.60 -17.79 -9.03
CA ASP A 200 1.33 -16.48 -8.45
C ASP A 200 2.48 -16.00 -7.57
N PHE A 201 3.07 -16.86 -6.73
CA PHE A 201 4.22 -16.48 -5.90
C PHE A 201 5.46 -16.16 -6.74
N ILE A 202 5.75 -16.93 -7.79
CA ILE A 202 6.84 -16.62 -8.72
C ILE A 202 6.58 -15.29 -9.42
N ARG A 203 5.33 -15.02 -9.84
CA ARG A 203 4.98 -13.75 -10.48
C ARG A 203 5.33 -12.56 -9.59
N VAL A 204 5.05 -12.65 -8.29
CA VAL A 204 5.43 -11.61 -7.32
C VAL A 204 6.94 -11.45 -7.27
N GLY A 205 7.70 -12.50 -6.98
CA GLY A 205 9.16 -12.41 -6.84
C GLY A 205 9.89 -11.99 -8.13
N ALA A 206 9.42 -12.46 -9.29
CA ALA A 206 10.09 -12.25 -10.57
C ALA A 206 9.70 -10.94 -11.27
N LEU A 207 8.41 -10.57 -11.24
CA LEU A 207 7.90 -9.41 -12.01
C LEU A 207 7.70 -8.17 -11.13
N TYR A 208 7.45 -8.38 -9.84
CA TYR A 208 7.09 -7.31 -8.90
C TYR A 208 7.93 -7.40 -7.61
N PRO A 209 9.28 -7.35 -7.70
CA PRO A 209 10.16 -7.54 -6.54
C PRO A 209 10.05 -6.41 -5.49
N GLU A 210 9.31 -5.34 -5.79
CA GLU A 210 9.04 -4.24 -4.88
C GLU A 210 7.56 -4.26 -4.45
N PRO A 211 7.26 -4.24 -3.13
CA PRO A 211 8.20 -4.01 -2.05
C PRO A 211 9.02 -5.26 -1.72
N LEU A 212 10.32 -5.09 -1.44
CA LEU A 212 11.29 -6.18 -1.20
C LEU A 212 10.77 -7.27 -0.24
N SER A 213 10.04 -6.88 0.80
CA SER A 213 9.45 -7.81 1.77
C SER A 213 8.47 -8.80 1.13
N LEU A 214 7.66 -8.35 0.17
CA LEU A 214 6.59 -9.15 -0.43
C LEU A 214 7.18 -10.09 -1.49
N GLY A 215 8.16 -9.61 -2.26
CA GLY A 215 8.99 -10.44 -3.14
C GLY A 215 9.66 -11.57 -2.36
N GLN A 216 10.39 -11.25 -1.28
CA GLN A 216 11.07 -12.25 -0.44
C GLN A 216 10.10 -13.25 0.20
N ARG A 217 8.94 -12.80 0.69
CA ARG A 217 7.90 -13.68 1.24
C ARG A 217 7.32 -14.60 0.16
N ALA A 218 7.13 -14.08 -1.05
CA ALA A 218 6.66 -14.89 -2.17
C ALA A 218 7.69 -15.93 -2.59
N ASP A 219 8.97 -15.56 -2.65
CA ASP A 219 10.06 -16.49 -2.93
C ASP A 219 10.14 -17.62 -1.89
N GLN A 220 10.02 -17.29 -0.60
CA GLN A 220 9.97 -18.28 0.48
C GLN A 220 8.79 -19.23 0.33
N LYS A 221 7.61 -18.72 -0.04
CA LYS A 221 6.41 -19.52 -0.31
C LYS A 221 6.59 -20.43 -1.52
N ALA A 222 7.13 -19.91 -2.62
CA ALA A 222 7.44 -20.68 -3.82
C ALA A 222 8.47 -21.79 -3.53
N GLU A 223 9.51 -21.49 -2.75
CA GLU A 223 10.51 -22.47 -2.35
C GLU A 223 9.93 -23.56 -1.43
N ALA A 224 9.07 -23.18 -0.47
CA ALA A 224 8.38 -24.13 0.40
C ALA A 224 7.50 -25.11 -0.39
N LEU A 225 6.73 -24.62 -1.38
CA LEU A 225 5.92 -25.47 -2.26
C LEU A 225 6.80 -26.45 -3.05
N ARG A 226 7.89 -25.99 -3.67
CA ARG A 226 8.82 -26.85 -4.42
C ARG A 226 9.52 -27.89 -3.53
N LYS A 227 9.82 -27.54 -2.27
CA LYS A 227 10.39 -28.49 -1.30
C LYS A 227 9.39 -29.56 -0.90
N ALA A 228 8.13 -29.18 -0.70
CA ALA A 228 7.04 -30.10 -0.37
C ALA A 228 6.69 -31.03 -1.55
N ASN A 229 6.78 -30.51 -2.78
CA ASN A 229 6.46 -31.23 -4.00
C ASN A 229 7.53 -30.97 -5.08
N LYS A 230 8.51 -31.88 -5.19
CA LYS A 230 9.66 -31.74 -6.09
C LYS A 230 9.31 -31.83 -7.57
N ASP A 231 8.15 -32.40 -7.88
CA ASP A 231 7.65 -32.54 -9.25
C ASP A 231 6.77 -31.34 -9.66
N LEU A 232 6.63 -30.34 -8.79
CA LEU A 232 5.83 -29.14 -9.05
C LEU A 232 6.55 -28.22 -10.05
N VAL A 233 6.06 -28.24 -11.28
CA VAL A 233 6.49 -27.37 -12.39
C VAL A 233 5.39 -26.38 -12.75
N THR A 234 5.79 -25.13 -12.97
CA THR A 234 4.94 -24.10 -13.57
C THR A 234 5.00 -24.19 -15.08
N GLU A 235 3.95 -23.73 -15.77
CA GLU A 235 3.95 -23.59 -17.23
C GLU A 235 4.85 -22.46 -17.75
#